data_AF-A0A417QLX0-F1
#
_entry.id   AF-A0A417QLX0-F1
#
_cell.length_a   1.000
_cell.length_b   1.000
_cell.length_c   1.000
_cell.angle_alpha   90.00
_cell.angle_beta   90.00
_cell.angle_gamma   90.00
#
_symmetry.space_group_name_H-M   'P 1'
#
loop_
_entity.id
_entity.type
_entity.pdbx_description
1 polymer ?
#
loop_
_entity_poly.entity_id
_entity_poly.type
_entity_poly.pdbx_seq_one_letter_code
_entity_poly.pdbx_strand_id
1 'polypeptide(L)'
;MAREEKAYARVIEKVKTMILSGELKPGEKLPPEREFAEKLEVSRNSVREAIRIMDMMGIVSSQQGSGNYVTCEFQKSITETMAMMFAMDQVNDKQISQVRYSLEVLAFTLALDRVREEALAKMEECSGVFDIFIEDMRYGILKNENRKTELNECHRHLVDALREGDREKGLQALKWHFEMIDEVLG
;
A
#
# COMPACT_ATOMS: atom_id res chain seq x y z
N MET A 1 31.07 15.02 -10.69
CA MET A 1 30.22 14.38 -9.66
C MET A 1 29.14 15.32 -9.12
N ALA A 2 29.43 16.32 -8.27
CA ALA A 2 28.36 17.16 -7.66
C ALA A 2 27.42 17.90 -8.65
N ARG A 3 27.92 18.28 -9.85
CA ARG A 3 27.11 18.92 -10.90
C ARG A 3 26.18 17.94 -11.63
N GLU A 4 26.60 16.69 -11.79
CA GLU A 4 25.78 15.64 -12.40
C GLU A 4 24.76 15.08 -11.40
N GLU A 5 25.09 15.02 -10.11
CA GLU A 5 24.15 14.68 -9.04
C GLU A 5 22.94 15.62 -9.03
N LYS A 6 23.18 16.92 -9.22
CA LYS A 6 22.10 17.91 -9.34
C LYS A 6 21.33 17.81 -10.66
N ALA A 7 21.93 17.27 -11.72
CA ALA A 7 21.32 17.24 -13.04
C ALA A 7 20.23 16.18 -13.17
N TYR A 8 20.45 14.96 -12.67
CA TYR A 8 19.40 13.93 -12.68
C TYR A 8 18.23 14.35 -11.76
N ALA A 9 18.52 14.97 -10.61
CA ALA A 9 17.49 15.44 -9.68
C ALA A 9 16.57 16.49 -10.33
N ARG A 10 17.11 17.39 -11.17
CA ARG A 10 16.31 18.34 -11.97
C ARG A 10 15.37 17.63 -12.94
N VAL A 11 15.80 16.52 -13.54
CA VAL A 11 14.95 15.72 -14.44
C VAL A 11 13.79 15.09 -13.66
N ILE A 12 14.09 14.50 -12.50
CA ILE A 12 13.06 13.92 -11.62
C ILE A 12 12.04 14.97 -11.19
N GLU A 13 12.51 16.14 -10.73
CA GLU A 13 11.61 17.23 -10.31
C GLU A 13 10.78 17.79 -11.47
N LYS A 14 11.33 17.84 -12.70
CA LYS A 14 10.53 18.22 -13.87
C LYS A 14 9.42 17.21 -14.14
N VAL A 15 9.72 15.90 -14.15
CA VAL A 15 8.69 14.86 -14.36
C VAL A 15 7.63 14.94 -13.27
N LYS A 16 8.03 15.06 -12.01
CA LYS A 16 7.11 15.24 -10.88
C LYS A 16 6.20 16.46 -11.06
N THR A 17 6.75 17.60 -11.50
CA THR A 17 5.96 18.81 -11.79
C THR A 17 4.96 18.58 -12.92
N MET A 18 5.35 17.87 -13.99
CA MET A 18 4.45 17.53 -15.11
C MET A 18 3.30 16.62 -14.64
N ILE A 19 3.59 15.66 -13.77
CA ILE A 19 2.56 14.77 -13.19
C ILE A 19 1.61 15.57 -12.28
N LEU A 20 2.14 16.36 -11.35
CA LEU A 20 1.33 17.14 -10.40
C LEU A 20 0.46 18.20 -11.07
N SER A 21 0.91 18.75 -12.20
CA SER A 21 0.13 19.70 -13.01
C SER A 21 -0.87 19.02 -13.96
N GLY A 22 -0.80 17.70 -14.11
CA GLY A 22 -1.64 16.94 -15.05
C GLY A 22 -1.21 17.03 -16.52
N GLU A 23 -0.04 17.63 -16.81
CA GLU A 23 0.61 17.62 -18.13
C GLU A 23 1.00 16.19 -18.54
N LEU A 24 1.29 15.33 -17.57
CA LEU A 24 1.64 13.94 -17.77
C LEU A 24 0.81 13.02 -16.86
N LYS A 25 0.15 12.02 -17.43
CA LYS A 25 -0.74 11.10 -16.72
C LYS A 25 -0.23 9.65 -16.75
N PRO A 26 -0.67 8.79 -15.83
CA PRO A 26 -0.42 7.35 -15.93
C PRO A 26 -0.84 6.80 -17.30
N GLY A 27 0.01 5.97 -17.89
CA GLY A 27 -0.10 5.44 -19.25
C GLY A 27 0.53 6.32 -20.33
N GLU A 28 0.87 7.57 -20.05
CA GLU A 28 1.48 8.47 -21.04
C GLU A 28 3.00 8.30 -21.12
N LYS A 29 3.51 8.58 -22.32
CA LYS A 29 4.92 8.39 -22.66
C LYS A 29 5.73 9.62 -22.30
N LEU A 30 6.87 9.43 -21.65
CA LEU A 30 7.85 10.49 -21.45
C LEU A 30 8.46 10.95 -22.79
N PRO A 31 8.93 12.21 -22.87
CA PRO A 31 9.72 12.66 -24.00
C PRO A 31 10.93 11.74 -24.24
N PRO A 32 11.35 11.53 -25.50
CA PRO A 32 12.57 10.79 -25.80
C PRO A 32 13.77 11.34 -25.03
N GLU A 33 14.69 10.48 -24.55
CA GLU A 33 15.83 10.89 -23.70
C GLU A 33 16.61 12.07 -24.29
N ARG A 34 16.80 12.07 -25.62
CA ARG A 34 17.47 13.14 -26.34
C ARG A 34 16.74 14.47 -26.24
N GLU A 35 15.44 14.48 -26.53
CA GLU A 35 14.60 15.68 -26.48
C GLU A 35 14.52 16.20 -25.04
N PHE A 36 14.43 15.29 -24.07
CA PHE A 36 14.34 15.67 -22.68
C PHE A 36 15.64 16.29 -22.16
N ALA A 37 16.78 15.75 -22.58
CA ALA A 37 18.11 16.28 -22.28
C ALA A 37 18.30 17.69 -22.88
N GLU A 38 17.89 17.88 -24.14
CA GLU A 38 17.95 19.17 -24.83
C GLU A 38 17.07 20.21 -24.13
N LYS A 39 15.81 19.88 -23.82
CA LYS A 39 14.86 20.78 -23.14
C LYS A 39 15.31 21.22 -21.75
N LEU A 40 16.02 20.36 -21.02
CA LEU A 40 16.46 20.64 -19.65
C LEU A 40 17.92 21.11 -19.56
N GLU A 41 18.61 21.20 -20.70
CA GLU A 41 20.04 21.52 -20.80
C GLU A 41 20.88 20.62 -19.88
N VAL A 42 20.65 19.31 -19.95
CA VAL A 42 21.38 18.29 -19.19
C VAL A 42 21.96 17.23 -20.15
N SER A 43 22.86 16.38 -19.64
CA SER A 43 23.38 15.28 -20.44
C SER A 43 22.31 14.18 -20.61
N ARG A 44 22.39 13.41 -21.70
CA ARG A 44 21.55 12.22 -21.89
C ARG A 44 21.78 11.18 -20.79
N ASN A 45 23.00 11.08 -20.26
CA ASN A 45 23.31 10.18 -19.16
C ASN A 45 22.55 10.57 -17.88
N SER A 46 22.44 11.87 -17.58
CA SER A 46 21.66 12.36 -16.44
C SER A 46 20.17 12.08 -16.58
N VAL A 47 19.62 12.17 -17.81
CA VAL A 47 18.23 11.79 -18.08
C VAL A 47 18.02 10.29 -17.89
N ARG A 48 18.93 9.46 -18.43
CA ARG A 48 18.86 8.00 -18.27
C ARG A 48 18.95 7.59 -16.81
N GLU A 49 19.81 8.23 -16.04
CA GLU A 49 19.94 7.97 -14.61
C GLU A 49 18.66 8.34 -13.85
N ALA A 50 18.09 9.52 -14.14
CA ALA A 50 16.82 9.92 -13.56
C ALA A 50 15.70 8.92 -13.89
N ILE A 51 15.63 8.45 -15.15
CA ILE A 51 14.64 7.45 -15.57
C ILE A 51 14.83 6.14 -14.81
N ARG A 52 16.07 5.64 -14.65
CA ARG A 52 16.34 4.44 -13.86
C ARG A 52 15.90 4.56 -12.40
N ILE A 53 16.20 5.69 -11.77
CA ILE A 53 15.77 5.97 -10.39
C ILE A 53 14.24 5.99 -10.31
N MET A 54 13.57 6.69 -11.24
CA MET A 54 12.11 6.74 -11.30
C MET A 54 11.47 5.37 -11.60
N ASP A 55 12.13 4.52 -12.38
CA ASP A 55 11.72 3.15 -12.68
C ASP A 55 11.79 2.28 -11.42
N MET A 56 12.91 2.37 -10.68
CA MET A 56 13.05 1.72 -9.37
C MET A 56 12.00 2.20 -8.35
N MET A 57 11.65 3.49 -8.37
CA MET A 57 10.61 4.04 -7.51
C MET A 57 9.20 3.62 -7.93
N GLY A 58 9.01 3.13 -9.17
CA GLY A 58 7.68 2.82 -9.74
C GLY A 58 6.95 4.03 -10.33
N ILE A 59 7.61 5.17 -10.49
CA ILE A 59 7.01 6.38 -11.11
C ILE A 59 6.83 6.13 -12.61
N VAL A 60 7.83 5.52 -13.24
CA VAL A 60 7.84 5.19 -14.67
C VAL A 60 8.14 3.71 -14.88
N SER A 61 7.94 3.21 -16.10
CA SER A 61 8.43 1.91 -16.54
C SER A 61 9.11 2.03 -17.89
N SER A 62 10.30 1.45 -18.00
CA SER A 62 11.06 1.34 -19.24
C SER A 62 10.56 0.16 -20.08
N GLN A 63 9.94 0.42 -21.24
CA GLN A 63 9.54 -0.61 -22.19
C GLN A 63 10.54 -0.71 -23.34
N GLN A 64 11.20 -1.87 -23.46
CA GLN A 64 12.26 -2.09 -24.43
C GLN A 64 11.79 -1.77 -25.85
N GLY A 65 12.51 -0.87 -26.54
CA GLY A 65 12.21 -0.44 -27.91
C GLY A 65 10.99 0.50 -28.05
N SER A 66 10.19 0.66 -27.00
CA SER A 66 9.00 1.51 -27.02
C SER A 66 9.27 2.87 -26.36
N GLY A 67 9.96 2.92 -25.22
CA GLY A 67 10.26 4.15 -24.49
C GLY A 67 9.86 4.05 -23.02
N ASN A 68 9.76 5.18 -22.33
CA ASN A 68 9.45 5.21 -20.89
C ASN A 68 8.05 5.77 -20.67
N TYR A 69 7.27 5.13 -19.82
CA TYR A 69 5.87 5.46 -19.58
C TYR A 69 5.64 5.75 -18.11
N VAL A 70 4.77 6.70 -17.78
CA VAL A 70 4.35 6.90 -16.40
C VAL A 70 3.43 5.75 -16.00
N THR A 71 3.76 5.06 -14.91
CA THR A 71 2.94 3.95 -14.39
C THR A 71 2.40 4.27 -13.01
N CYS A 72 3.18 4.93 -12.16
CA CYS A 72 2.85 5.17 -10.75
C CYS A 72 2.56 3.87 -9.97
N GLU A 73 3.23 2.78 -10.33
CA GLU A 73 3.16 1.48 -9.70
C GLU A 73 4.16 1.38 -8.52
N PHE A 74 3.87 2.10 -7.43
CA PHE A 74 4.75 2.18 -6.25
C PHE A 74 4.78 0.90 -5.39
N GLN A 75 3.94 -0.08 -5.68
CA GLN A 75 3.73 -1.25 -4.81
C GLN A 75 5.03 -1.98 -4.51
N LYS A 76 5.84 -2.25 -5.56
CA LYS A 76 7.11 -2.96 -5.42
C LYS A 76 8.12 -2.19 -4.56
N SER A 77 8.31 -0.90 -4.84
CA SER A 77 9.29 -0.07 -4.14
C SER A 77 8.95 0.11 -2.66
N ILE A 78 7.66 0.32 -2.35
CA ILE A 78 7.17 0.38 -0.96
C ILE A 78 7.38 -0.96 -0.25
N THR A 79 7.02 -2.07 -0.92
CA THR A 79 7.14 -3.42 -0.34
C THR A 79 8.60 -3.77 0.00
N GLU A 80 9.52 -3.53 -0.92
CA GLU A 80 10.97 -3.78 -0.71
C GLU A 80 11.53 -2.89 0.41
N THR A 81 11.12 -1.62 0.46
CA THR A 81 11.54 -0.68 1.51
C THR A 81 11.04 -1.13 2.89
N MET A 82 9.77 -1.50 2.99
CA MET A 82 9.20 -1.99 4.24
C MET A 82 9.87 -3.29 4.68
N ALA A 83 10.09 -4.23 3.76
CA ALA A 83 10.79 -5.48 4.07
C ALA A 83 12.20 -5.24 4.65
N MET A 84 12.93 -4.25 4.12
CA MET A 84 14.23 -3.86 4.67
C MET A 84 14.12 -3.21 6.05
N MET A 85 13.10 -2.36 6.28
CA MET A 85 12.85 -1.76 7.60
C MET A 85 12.58 -2.83 8.67
N PHE A 86 11.81 -3.88 8.33
CA PHE A 86 11.59 -5.04 9.19
C PHE A 86 12.87 -5.82 9.45
N ALA A 87 13.64 -6.14 8.40
CA ALA A 87 14.88 -6.89 8.54
C ALA A 87 15.97 -6.14 9.34
N MET A 88 15.81 -4.83 9.54
CA MET A 88 16.71 -3.96 10.31
C MET A 88 16.12 -3.55 11.66
N ASP A 89 15.02 -4.15 12.09
CA ASP A 89 14.30 -3.83 13.34
C ASP A 89 13.93 -2.33 13.48
N GLN A 90 13.80 -1.61 12.36
CA GLN A 90 13.37 -0.21 12.36
C GLN A 90 11.85 -0.07 12.54
N VAL A 91 11.12 -1.11 12.15
CA VAL A 91 9.67 -1.25 12.32
C VAL A 91 9.39 -2.66 12.81
N ASN A 92 8.52 -2.78 13.80
CA ASN A 92 8.04 -4.08 14.29
C ASN A 92 6.55 -4.29 14.02
N ASP A 93 6.10 -5.53 14.19
CA ASP A 93 4.73 -5.94 13.91
C ASP A 93 3.70 -5.17 14.73
N LYS A 94 4.03 -4.81 15.97
CA LYS A 94 3.15 -4.01 16.85
C LYS A 94 2.93 -2.59 16.30
N GLN A 95 3.97 -1.95 15.78
CA GLN A 95 3.83 -0.62 15.17
C GLN A 95 2.94 -0.67 13.92
N ILE A 96 3.06 -1.73 13.10
CA ILE A 96 2.19 -1.93 11.95
C ILE A 96 0.75 -2.24 12.38
N SER A 97 0.57 -3.07 13.41
CA SER A 97 -0.73 -3.37 14.01
C SER A 97 -1.45 -2.10 14.47
N GLN A 98 -0.74 -1.18 15.11
CA GLN A 98 -1.31 0.11 15.55
C GLN A 98 -1.78 1.02 14.40
N VAL A 99 -1.00 1.08 13.31
CA VAL A 99 -1.40 1.83 12.10
C VAL A 99 -2.64 1.20 11.48
N ARG A 100 -2.66 -0.13 11.36
CA ARG A 100 -3.81 -0.87 10.84
C ARG A 100 -5.06 -0.66 11.69
N TYR A 101 -4.96 -0.76 13.01
CA TYR A 101 -6.08 -0.53 13.93
C TYR A 101 -6.70 0.86 13.71
N SER A 102 -5.86 1.89 13.59
CA SER A 102 -6.31 3.26 13.36
C SER A 102 -7.07 3.42 12.03
N LEU A 103 -6.57 2.79 10.95
CA LEU A 103 -7.21 2.81 9.64
C LEU A 103 -8.50 1.99 9.63
N GLU A 104 -8.53 0.83 10.28
CA GLU A 104 -9.69 -0.06 10.34
C GLU A 104 -10.83 0.57 11.17
N VAL A 105 -10.52 1.25 12.28
CA VAL A 105 -11.50 2.03 13.06
C VAL A 105 -12.15 3.13 12.20
N LEU A 106 -11.33 3.87 11.43
CA LEU A 106 -11.85 4.92 10.55
C LEU A 106 -12.69 4.32 9.42
N ALA A 107 -12.21 3.27 8.76
CA ALA A 107 -12.91 2.59 7.67
C ALA A 107 -14.26 2.03 8.15
N PHE A 108 -14.28 1.37 9.31
CA PHE A 108 -15.51 0.87 9.92
C PHE A 108 -16.49 2.00 10.23
N THR A 109 -16.01 3.08 10.84
CA THR A 109 -16.85 4.24 11.16
C THR A 109 -17.47 4.86 9.91
N LEU A 110 -16.70 4.98 8.82
CA LEU A 110 -17.21 5.48 7.54
C LEU A 110 -18.18 4.51 6.84
N ALA A 111 -18.05 3.21 7.10
CA ALA A 111 -18.90 2.18 6.52
C ALA A 111 -20.29 2.14 7.17
N LEU A 112 -20.42 2.47 8.47
CA LEU A 112 -21.71 2.49 9.19
C LEU A 112 -22.79 3.29 8.45
N ASP A 113 -22.43 4.44 7.88
CA ASP A 113 -23.38 5.34 7.21
C ASP A 113 -23.73 4.90 5.77
N ARG A 114 -23.04 3.88 5.22
CA ARG A 114 -23.10 3.52 3.79
C ARG A 114 -23.22 2.03 3.52
N VAL A 115 -23.42 1.23 4.57
CA VAL A 115 -23.43 -0.22 4.48
C VAL A 115 -24.57 -0.71 3.59
N ARG A 116 -24.29 -1.75 2.79
CA ARG A 116 -25.27 -2.47 1.96
C ARG A 116 -25.16 -3.95 2.26
N GLU A 117 -26.28 -4.67 2.25
CA GLU A 117 -26.28 -6.12 2.52
C GLU A 117 -25.34 -6.92 1.61
N GLU A 118 -25.24 -6.56 0.32
CA GLU A 118 -24.29 -7.18 -0.61
C GLU A 118 -22.81 -6.99 -0.19
N ALA A 119 -22.49 -5.87 0.46
CA ALA A 119 -21.15 -5.61 0.97
C ALA A 119 -20.88 -6.45 2.22
N LEU A 120 -21.87 -6.63 3.10
CA LEU A 120 -21.75 -7.46 4.29
C LEU A 120 -21.53 -8.93 3.96
N ALA A 121 -22.28 -9.48 3.02
CA ALA A 121 -22.10 -10.86 2.55
C ALA A 121 -20.68 -11.10 1.98
N LYS A 122 -20.16 -10.12 1.24
CA LYS A 122 -18.77 -10.17 0.74
C LYS A 122 -17.74 -10.09 1.85
N MET A 123 -17.97 -9.32 2.90
CA MET A 123 -17.05 -9.25 4.05
C MET A 123 -16.98 -10.59 4.79
N GLU A 124 -18.11 -11.27 4.98
CA GLU A 124 -18.15 -12.62 5.56
C GLU A 124 -17.40 -13.65 4.68
N GLU A 125 -17.59 -13.60 3.36
CA GLU A 125 -16.88 -14.48 2.41
C GLU A 125 -15.37 -14.19 2.40
N CYS A 126 -14.97 -12.92 2.36
CA CYS A 126 -13.58 -12.50 2.38
C CYS A 126 -12.87 -12.97 3.65
N SER A 127 -13.54 -13.01 4.80
CA SER A 127 -12.96 -13.55 6.04
C SER A 127 -12.45 -14.98 5.86
N GLY A 128 -13.25 -15.84 5.21
CA GLY A 128 -12.87 -17.22 4.93
C GLY A 128 -11.80 -17.35 3.85
N VAL A 129 -11.77 -16.43 2.88
CA VAL A 129 -10.71 -16.37 1.87
C VAL A 129 -9.36 -15.98 2.50
N PHE A 130 -9.33 -15.01 3.41
CA PHE A 130 -8.09 -14.60 4.07
C PHE A 130 -7.45 -15.73 4.90
N ASP A 131 -8.23 -16.69 5.39
CA ASP A 131 -7.71 -17.87 6.09
C ASP A 131 -6.90 -18.81 5.17
N ILE A 132 -7.14 -18.76 3.85
CA ILE A 132 -6.47 -19.61 2.85
C ILE A 132 -5.21 -18.91 2.32
N PHE A 133 -5.22 -17.58 2.21
CA PHE A 133 -4.16 -16.82 1.53
C PHE A 133 -3.12 -16.19 2.48
N ILE A 134 -3.41 -16.06 3.77
CA ILE A 134 -2.47 -15.49 4.76
C ILE A 134 -1.83 -16.64 5.54
N GLU A 135 -0.98 -17.42 4.90
CA GLU A 135 -0.33 -18.57 5.53
C GLU A 135 0.69 -18.15 6.61
N ASP A 136 1.39 -17.01 6.45
CA ASP A 136 2.45 -16.58 7.38
C ASP A 136 1.96 -15.68 8.55
N MET A 137 1.16 -14.63 8.31
CA MET A 137 0.71 -13.72 9.39
C MET A 137 -0.42 -14.29 10.27
N ARG A 138 -1.30 -15.15 9.73
CA ARG A 138 -2.37 -15.79 10.50
C ARG A 138 -1.95 -17.16 11.05
N TYR A 139 -0.77 -17.68 10.70
CA TYR A 139 -0.29 -18.99 11.15
C TYR A 139 -0.40 -19.18 12.66
N GLY A 140 0.10 -18.21 13.44
CA GLY A 140 0.10 -18.28 14.89
C GLY A 140 -1.30 -18.31 15.50
N ILE A 141 -2.26 -17.61 14.89
CA ILE A 141 -3.66 -17.57 15.32
C ILE A 141 -4.36 -18.87 14.92
N LEU A 142 -4.28 -19.26 13.64
CA LEU A 142 -4.98 -20.40 13.05
C LEU A 142 -4.47 -21.76 13.53
N LYS A 143 -3.24 -21.84 14.07
CA LYS A 143 -2.70 -23.07 14.69
C LYS A 143 -3.52 -23.54 15.90
N ASN A 144 -4.32 -22.66 16.51
CA ASN A 144 -5.19 -23.01 17.64
C ASN A 144 -6.66 -22.88 17.22
N GLU A 145 -7.38 -24.00 17.20
CA GLU A 145 -8.80 -24.06 16.82
C GLU A 145 -9.70 -23.15 17.67
N ASN A 146 -9.38 -22.95 18.96
CA ASN A 146 -10.12 -22.01 19.80
C ASN A 146 -9.92 -20.57 19.32
N ARG A 147 -8.68 -20.18 19.03
CA ARG A 147 -8.37 -18.82 18.52
C ARG A 147 -8.95 -18.57 17.14
N LYS A 148 -8.97 -19.60 16.28
CA LYS A 148 -9.66 -19.54 14.99
C LYS A 148 -11.16 -19.31 15.17
N THR A 149 -11.77 -19.95 16.16
CA THR A 149 -13.19 -19.78 16.46
C THR A 149 -13.46 -18.37 16.98
N GLU A 150 -12.66 -17.89 17.93
CA GLU A 150 -12.73 -16.52 18.47
C GLU A 150 -12.53 -15.46 17.39
N LEU A 151 -11.59 -15.65 16.46
CA LEU A 151 -11.36 -14.73 15.34
C LEU A 151 -12.60 -14.62 14.44
N ASN A 152 -13.20 -15.76 14.09
CA ASN A 152 -14.41 -15.79 13.28
C ASN A 152 -15.61 -15.18 14.02
N GLU A 153 -15.70 -15.41 15.33
CA GLU A 153 -16.72 -14.76 16.16
C GLU A 153 -16.55 -13.24 16.16
N CYS A 154 -15.32 -12.76 16.30
CA CYS A 154 -15.01 -11.35 16.22
C CYS A 154 -15.45 -10.72 14.89
N HIS A 155 -15.17 -11.37 13.75
CA HIS A 155 -15.64 -10.89 12.45
C HIS A 155 -17.18 -10.87 12.33
N ARG A 156 -17.88 -11.86 12.89
CA ARG A 156 -19.36 -11.83 12.93
C ARG A 156 -19.89 -10.63 13.71
N HIS A 157 -19.28 -10.31 14.86
CA HIS A 157 -19.68 -9.13 15.62
C HIS A 157 -19.46 -7.81 14.86
N LEU A 158 -18.41 -7.72 14.04
CA LEU A 158 -18.19 -6.57 13.16
C LEU A 158 -19.30 -6.43 12.12
N VAL A 159 -19.68 -7.53 11.47
CA VAL A 159 -20.76 -7.54 10.47
C VAL A 159 -22.10 -7.21 11.10
N ASP A 160 -22.41 -7.79 12.27
CA ASP A 160 -23.64 -7.50 12.99
C ASP A 160 -23.71 -6.04 13.43
N ALA A 161 -22.60 -5.48 13.93
CA ALA A 161 -22.52 -4.07 14.28
C ALA A 161 -22.76 -3.15 13.08
N LEU A 162 -22.22 -3.48 11.90
CA LEU A 162 -22.51 -2.75 10.68
C LEU A 162 -24.00 -2.86 10.28
N ARG A 163 -24.57 -4.07 10.35
CA ARG A 163 -25.98 -4.34 10.02
C ARG A 163 -26.94 -3.57 10.94
N GLU A 164 -26.61 -3.48 12.21
CA GLU A 164 -27.41 -2.79 13.23
C GLU A 164 -27.14 -1.27 13.27
N GLY A 165 -26.09 -0.79 12.60
CA GLY A 165 -25.62 0.59 12.74
C GLY A 165 -25.06 0.91 14.13
N ASP A 166 -24.66 -0.11 14.89
CA ASP A 166 -24.14 0.03 16.26
C ASP A 166 -22.64 0.29 16.25
N ARG A 167 -22.28 1.57 16.37
CA ARG A 167 -20.88 1.99 16.42
C ARG A 167 -20.13 1.44 17.62
N GLU A 168 -20.74 1.39 18.79
CA GLU A 168 -20.06 1.00 20.03
C GLU A 168 -19.72 -0.49 19.99
N LYS A 169 -20.69 -1.32 19.61
CA LYS A 169 -20.50 -2.76 19.39
C LYS A 169 -19.40 -3.03 18.36
N GLY A 170 -19.39 -2.27 17.27
CA GLY A 170 -18.38 -2.38 16.22
C GLY A 170 -16.96 -2.04 16.68
N LEU A 171 -16.79 -0.95 17.42
CA LEU A 171 -15.49 -0.57 17.96
C LEU A 171 -15.00 -1.56 19.02
N GLN A 172 -15.89 -2.11 19.83
CA GLN A 172 -15.54 -3.14 20.81
C GLN A 172 -15.10 -4.44 20.12
N ALA A 173 -15.76 -4.83 19.04
CA ALA A 173 -15.35 -5.98 18.23
C ALA A 173 -14.00 -5.72 17.55
N LEU A 174 -13.76 -4.54 16.95
CA LEU A 174 -12.45 -4.19 16.38
C LEU A 174 -11.33 -4.24 17.42
N LYS A 175 -11.59 -3.72 18.63
CA LYS A 175 -10.62 -3.77 19.73
C LYS A 175 -10.26 -5.20 20.08
N TRP A 176 -11.28 -6.05 20.25
CA TRP A 176 -11.08 -7.48 20.54
C TRP A 176 -10.28 -8.18 19.44
N HIS A 177 -10.60 -7.92 18.17
CA HIS A 177 -9.86 -8.47 17.02
C HIS A 177 -8.35 -8.19 17.11
N PHE A 178 -7.98 -6.93 17.39
CA PHE A 178 -6.58 -6.52 17.43
C PHE A 178 -5.85 -6.96 18.69
N GLU A 179 -6.53 -7.04 19.84
CA GLU A 179 -5.97 -7.63 21.06
C GLU A 179 -5.54 -9.09 20.82
N MET A 180 -6.37 -9.88 20.13
CA MET A 180 -6.03 -11.26 19.76
C MET A 180 -4.83 -11.35 18.82
N ILE A 181 -4.69 -10.41 17.88
CA ILE A 181 -3.55 -10.37 16.95
C ILE A 181 -2.27 -10.01 17.72
N ASP A 182 -2.31 -8.96 18.54
CA ASP A 182 -1.16 -8.48 19.29
C ASP A 182 -0.63 -9.53 20.28
N GLU A 183 -1.50 -10.35 20.87
CA GLU A 183 -1.11 -11.49 21.72
C GLU A 183 -0.29 -12.55 20.97
N VAL A 184 -0.49 -12.70 19.67
CA VAL A 184 0.27 -13.64 18.83
C VAL A 184 1.57 -13.03 18.32
N LEU A 185 1.60 -11.71 18.13
CA LEU A 185 2.77 -10.99 17.62
C LEU A 185 3.89 -10.79 18.66
N GLY A 186 3.61 -11.00 19.96
CA GLY A 186 4.59 -11.22 21.03
C GLY A 186 5.77 -10.26 21.08
#